data_AF-A0A430FAA7-F1
#
_entry.id   AF-A0A430FAA7-F1
#
_cell.length_a   1.000
_cell.length_b   1.000
_cell.length_c   1.000
_cell.angle_alpha   90.00
_cell.angle_beta   90.00
_cell.angle_gamma   90.00
#
_symmetry.space_group_name_H-M   'P 1'
#
loop_
_entity.id
_entity.type
_entity.pdbx_description
1 polymer ?
#
loop_
_entity_poly.entity_id
_entity_poly.type
_entity_poly.pdbx_seq_one_letter_code
_entity_poly.pdbx_strand_id
1 'polypeptide(L)'
;MEQPRKPKGSPNGTGGQYDTTRHGATPLPAMTGPDPTRPVGDRFMDDVNDIAEGLFDRRQDWDTLPVGGCYRINDWGDYVAESDWSDVWDGHPLEEKAWMLADNGEYSSDDVAHMTPAEIEATYDAGFEPEVAFYTEKYEDDHEPGDPIGDGMVENIRQVGERLATRSREDMDFRPGDRVHATPDGYVSEDEWNRAWAGRPAYCADAYELSCRHPGLDMARLSPEQIVAMNRDGNEYVQYMLSDDRAHDGVGYRHADRARREAASRYRQYERNAPYVGRDLNDVICLREAAYTGDGLPLGPDVRDAIVKLMGAPDPTGDKASLSTLALGVNHDPYGTVDAVTALVAHSPSREGDLERRLRDRLEAPSNRQARATAESMSTIMDCVAGNADDTQDAGWLADSLGVFAAYRAGDRDTAKREAEFIHRSMSERRGPLPRQALTADMIARIILDH
;
A
#
# COMPACT_ATOMS: atom_id res chain seq x y z
N MET A 1 59.40 10.33 -29.56
CA MET A 1 58.13 10.32 -28.81
C MET A 1 58.03 11.62 -28.05
N GLU A 2 56.84 12.22 -28.11
CA GLU A 2 56.29 13.33 -27.32
C GLU A 2 56.88 14.75 -27.38
N GLN A 3 55.93 15.68 -27.29
CA GLN A 3 55.92 17.10 -27.62
C GLN A 3 55.81 17.95 -26.31
N PRO A 4 55.74 19.31 -26.34
CA PRO A 4 56.57 20.18 -25.50
C PRO A 4 55.78 21.15 -24.60
N ARG A 5 56.44 22.00 -23.77
CA ARG A 5 56.53 23.47 -23.94
C ARG A 5 57.02 24.26 -22.70
N LYS A 6 57.41 25.49 -23.07
CA LYS A 6 58.19 26.57 -22.45
C LYS A 6 57.61 27.31 -21.22
N PRO A 7 58.41 28.18 -20.58
CA PRO A 7 58.17 28.78 -19.26
C PRO A 7 58.06 30.33 -19.23
N LYS A 8 57.72 30.83 -18.02
CA LYS A 8 58.17 32.06 -17.28
C LYS A 8 58.11 33.47 -17.90
N GLY A 9 57.63 34.43 -17.09
CA GLY A 9 58.22 35.78 -17.03
C GLY A 9 57.34 36.91 -16.45
N SER A 10 57.76 37.46 -15.31
CA SER A 10 57.39 38.74 -14.63
C SER A 10 57.84 39.99 -15.44
N PRO A 11 57.90 41.27 -14.95
CA PRO A 11 57.36 41.95 -13.74
C PRO A 11 56.79 43.39 -13.98
N ASN A 12 56.28 44.00 -12.91
CA ASN A 12 55.91 45.43 -12.77
C ASN A 12 57.08 46.41 -12.97
N GLY A 13 56.79 47.61 -13.50
CA GLY A 13 57.68 48.78 -13.47
C GLY A 13 56.97 50.12 -13.71
N THR A 14 57.28 51.12 -12.85
CA THR A 14 57.21 52.60 -13.04
C THR A 14 55.82 53.23 -13.27
N GLY A 15 55.38 54.34 -12.66
CA GLY A 15 56.06 55.52 -12.13
C GLY A 15 55.55 56.77 -12.88
N GLY A 16 54.94 57.72 -12.16
CA GLY A 16 55.02 59.17 -12.48
C GLY A 16 54.04 59.79 -13.50
N GLN A 17 53.48 60.93 -13.04
CA GLN A 17 53.17 62.17 -13.77
C GLN A 17 51.95 62.29 -14.69
N TYR A 18 50.98 62.99 -14.11
CA TYR A 18 49.92 63.86 -14.65
C TYR A 18 49.97 64.23 -16.14
N ASP A 19 48.92 63.85 -16.85
CA ASP A 19 48.41 64.61 -17.99
C ASP A 19 47.47 65.71 -17.47
N THR A 20 47.82 66.98 -17.72
CA THR A 20 47.05 68.17 -17.33
C THR A 20 46.22 68.72 -18.49
N THR A 21 45.76 67.88 -19.40
CA THR A 21 44.84 68.30 -20.45
C THR A 21 43.40 68.26 -19.95
N ARG A 22 42.82 69.43 -19.67
CA ARG A 22 41.36 69.60 -19.56
C ARG A 22 40.76 69.40 -20.95
N HIS A 23 40.45 68.17 -21.30
CA HIS A 23 39.46 67.89 -22.33
C HIS A 23 38.08 67.94 -21.69
N GLY A 24 37.21 68.77 -22.26
CA GLY A 24 35.88 69.08 -21.76
C GLY A 24 35.06 67.83 -21.48
N ALA A 25 34.18 67.94 -20.50
CA ALA A 25 33.28 66.88 -20.07
C ALA A 25 32.48 66.31 -21.25
N THR A 26 32.95 65.21 -21.80
CA THR A 26 32.08 64.24 -22.46
C THR A 26 31.39 63.49 -21.32
N PRO A 27 30.06 63.60 -21.14
CA PRO A 27 29.38 62.75 -20.19
C PRO A 27 29.60 61.30 -20.62
N LEU A 28 30.19 60.50 -19.75
CA LEU A 28 30.21 59.05 -19.90
C LEU A 28 28.74 58.59 -20.01
N PRO A 29 28.41 57.70 -20.95
CA PRO A 29 27.06 57.14 -21.01
C PRO A 29 26.77 56.46 -19.67
N ALA A 30 25.60 56.75 -19.11
CA ALA A 30 25.12 56.08 -17.91
C ALA A 30 25.06 54.58 -18.18
N MET A 31 25.76 53.78 -17.37
CA MET A 31 25.51 52.33 -17.32
C MET A 31 24.20 52.11 -16.58
N THR A 32 23.11 52.04 -17.34
CA THR A 32 21.81 51.62 -16.84
C THR A 32 21.39 50.41 -17.67
N GLY A 33 21.50 49.22 -17.06
CA GLY A 33 21.17 47.92 -17.62
C GLY A 33 22.37 46.96 -17.69
N PRO A 34 22.21 45.66 -17.38
CA PRO A 34 23.25 44.67 -17.60
C PRO A 34 23.68 44.67 -19.08
N ASP A 35 24.99 44.57 -19.35
CA ASP A 35 25.53 44.44 -20.71
C ASP A 35 25.01 43.11 -21.29
N PRO A 36 24.13 43.13 -22.31
CA PRO A 36 23.46 41.92 -22.80
C PRO A 36 24.42 40.92 -23.45
N THR A 37 25.69 41.28 -23.59
CA THR A 37 26.74 40.47 -24.21
C THR A 37 27.73 39.88 -23.22
N ARG A 38 27.57 40.14 -21.92
CA ARG A 38 28.44 39.61 -20.86
C ARG A 38 27.67 38.69 -19.92
N PRO A 39 28.34 37.68 -19.36
CA PRO A 39 27.77 36.87 -18.29
C PRO A 39 27.27 37.73 -17.13
N VAL A 40 26.15 37.34 -16.53
CA VAL A 40 25.53 38.07 -15.42
C VAL A 40 26.41 38.07 -14.16
N GLY A 41 27.16 36.98 -13.93
CA GLY A 41 28.16 36.82 -12.87
C GLY A 41 27.58 36.63 -11.47
N ASP A 42 28.46 36.22 -10.54
CA ASP A 42 28.08 35.80 -9.18
C ASP A 42 27.32 36.88 -8.41
N ARG A 43 27.70 38.16 -8.57
CA ARG A 43 27.04 39.27 -7.89
C ARG A 43 25.57 39.41 -8.31
N PHE A 44 25.24 39.11 -9.56
CA PHE A 44 23.85 39.10 -9.99
C PHE A 44 23.09 37.95 -9.33
N MET A 45 23.71 36.76 -9.21
CA MET A 45 23.10 35.63 -8.50
C MET A 45 22.92 35.90 -7.00
N ASP A 46 23.82 36.65 -6.37
CA ASP A 46 23.65 37.14 -5.00
C ASP A 46 22.40 38.05 -4.91
N ASP A 47 22.27 39.04 -5.80
CA ASP A 47 21.12 39.95 -5.84
C ASP A 47 19.80 39.18 -6.12
N VAL A 48 19.83 38.15 -6.96
CA VAL A 48 18.69 37.24 -7.24
C VAL A 48 18.25 36.48 -5.99
N ASN A 49 19.21 35.92 -5.24
CA ASN A 49 18.92 35.19 -4.00
C ASN A 49 18.36 36.12 -2.92
N ASP A 50 18.89 37.34 -2.80
CA ASP A 50 18.37 38.36 -1.88
C ASP A 50 16.90 38.71 -2.17
N ILE A 51 16.50 38.77 -3.45
CA ILE A 51 15.09 38.98 -3.84
C ILE A 51 14.25 37.75 -3.48
N ALA A 52 14.75 36.54 -3.77
CA ALA A 52 14.07 35.28 -3.52
C ALA A 52 13.85 34.99 -2.02
N GLU A 53 14.66 35.56 -1.11
CA GLU A 53 14.39 35.52 0.34
C GLU A 53 12.96 36.00 0.66
N GLY A 54 12.45 36.97 -0.11
CA GLY A 54 11.08 37.47 0.01
C GLY A 54 9.99 36.42 -0.24
N LEU A 55 10.27 35.35 -0.99
CA LEU A 55 9.35 34.21 -1.18
C LEU A 55 9.26 33.38 0.09
N PHE A 56 10.39 33.10 0.73
CA PHE A 56 10.45 32.27 1.94
C PHE A 56 9.77 32.94 3.14
N ASP A 57 9.78 34.27 3.22
CA ASP A 57 9.03 35.04 4.22
C ASP A 57 7.50 34.98 4.01
N ARG A 58 7.06 34.67 2.77
CA ARG A 58 5.65 34.57 2.37
C ARG A 58 5.17 33.13 2.20
N ARG A 59 6.00 32.15 2.58
CA ARG A 59 5.65 30.74 2.46
C ARG A 59 4.38 30.42 3.24
N GLN A 60 3.56 29.57 2.63
CA GLN A 60 2.29 29.10 3.17
C GLN A 60 2.28 27.58 3.08
N ASP A 61 1.68 26.94 4.09
CA ASP A 61 1.40 25.51 4.04
C ASP A 61 0.36 25.25 2.94
N TRP A 62 0.46 24.10 2.25
CA TRP A 62 -0.46 23.74 1.15
C TRP A 62 -1.92 23.91 1.53
N ASP A 63 -2.31 23.48 2.74
CA ASP A 63 -3.67 23.59 3.28
C ASP A 63 -4.20 25.03 3.36
N THR A 64 -3.31 26.00 3.61
CA THR A 64 -3.66 27.40 3.83
C THR A 64 -3.67 28.24 2.55
N LEU A 65 -3.05 27.74 1.47
CA LEU A 65 -3.03 28.43 0.19
C LEU A 65 -4.45 28.68 -0.35
N PRO A 66 -4.67 29.81 -1.01
CA PRO A 66 -5.89 30.03 -1.78
C PRO A 66 -5.98 29.02 -2.93
N VAL A 67 -7.22 28.69 -3.32
CA VAL A 67 -7.48 27.96 -4.58
C VAL A 67 -7.03 28.84 -5.75
N GLY A 68 -6.29 28.26 -6.69
CA GLY A 68 -5.73 28.94 -7.85
C GLY A 68 -4.23 28.69 -8.03
N GLY A 69 -3.59 29.53 -8.84
CA GLY A 69 -2.17 29.43 -9.13
C GLY A 69 -1.31 29.57 -7.88
N CYS A 70 -0.30 28.71 -7.77
CA CYS A 70 0.70 28.75 -6.72
C CYS A 70 2.04 28.20 -7.24
N TYR A 71 3.10 28.48 -6.50
CA TYR A 71 4.43 28.02 -6.84
C TYR A 71 4.99 27.21 -5.68
N ARG A 72 5.51 26.02 -5.98
CA ARG A 72 6.43 25.34 -5.08
C ARG A 72 7.77 26.04 -5.19
N ILE A 73 8.40 26.37 -4.07
CA ILE A 73 9.65 27.17 -4.05
C ILE A 73 10.89 26.37 -3.62
N ASN A 74 10.73 25.14 -3.12
CA ASN A 74 11.85 24.26 -2.77
C ASN A 74 11.43 22.78 -2.70
N ASP A 75 12.41 21.89 -2.48
CA ASP A 75 12.22 20.46 -2.34
C ASP A 75 11.61 20.05 -0.98
N TRP A 76 11.62 20.95 0.01
CA TRP A 76 10.98 20.73 1.33
C TRP A 76 9.45 20.87 1.32
N GLY A 77 8.86 21.32 0.21
CA GLY A 77 7.40 21.44 0.09
C GLY A 77 6.87 22.78 0.58
N ASP A 78 7.69 23.84 0.56
CA ASP A 78 7.20 25.19 0.79
C ASP A 78 6.51 25.74 -0.48
N TYR A 79 5.41 26.45 -0.28
CA TYR A 79 4.61 27.02 -1.36
C TYR A 79 4.34 28.51 -1.14
N VAL A 80 4.06 29.23 -2.23
CA VAL A 80 3.55 30.61 -2.21
C VAL A 80 2.38 30.75 -3.19
N ALA A 81 1.43 31.63 -2.90
CA ALA A 81 0.37 31.95 -3.84
C ALA A 81 0.93 32.70 -5.06
N GLU A 82 0.31 32.55 -6.24
CA GLU A 82 0.73 33.26 -7.46
C GLU A 82 0.77 34.79 -7.27
N SER A 83 -0.11 35.35 -6.43
CA SER A 83 -0.07 36.77 -6.09
C SER A 83 1.20 37.14 -5.33
N ASP A 84 1.63 36.32 -4.37
CA ASP A 84 2.85 36.56 -3.58
C ASP A 84 4.10 36.36 -4.44
N TRP A 85 4.08 35.37 -5.34
CA TRP A 85 5.11 35.17 -6.35
C TRP A 85 5.27 36.41 -7.23
N SER A 86 4.16 36.88 -7.80
CA SER A 86 4.14 38.06 -8.68
C SER A 86 4.62 39.33 -7.95
N ASP A 87 4.25 39.50 -6.67
CA ASP A 87 4.64 40.66 -5.87
C ASP A 87 6.15 40.68 -5.55
N VAL A 88 6.77 39.52 -5.35
CA VAL A 88 8.21 39.42 -5.08
C VAL A 88 9.03 39.68 -6.34
N TRP A 89 8.58 39.16 -7.49
CA TRP A 89 9.30 39.31 -8.76
C TRP A 89 8.92 40.57 -9.55
N ASP A 90 8.03 41.43 -9.05
CA ASP A 90 7.62 42.66 -9.73
C ASP A 90 8.83 43.56 -10.01
N GLY A 91 9.04 43.88 -11.30
CA GLY A 91 10.21 44.65 -11.76
C GLY A 91 11.51 43.86 -11.94
N HIS A 92 11.51 42.55 -11.68
CA HIS A 92 12.68 41.66 -11.70
C HIS A 92 12.53 40.40 -12.59
N PRO A 93 12.08 40.53 -13.86
CA PRO A 93 11.74 39.38 -14.70
C PRO A 93 12.96 38.56 -15.17
N LEU A 94 14.16 39.16 -15.24
CA LEU A 94 15.36 38.42 -15.63
C LEU A 94 15.88 37.60 -14.44
N GLU A 95 15.80 38.18 -13.25
CA GLU A 95 16.15 37.58 -11.98
C GLU A 95 15.23 36.38 -11.66
N GLU A 96 13.91 36.50 -11.89
CA GLU A 96 12.96 35.40 -11.77
C GLU A 96 13.39 34.20 -12.64
N LYS A 97 13.68 34.45 -13.92
CA LYS A 97 14.12 33.41 -14.86
C LYS A 97 15.45 32.79 -14.44
N ALA A 98 16.40 33.61 -13.99
CA ALA A 98 17.70 33.13 -13.53
C ALA A 98 17.56 32.24 -12.28
N TRP A 99 16.73 32.66 -11.32
CA TRP A 99 16.44 31.88 -10.11
C TRP A 99 15.77 30.54 -10.45
N MET A 100 14.77 30.57 -11.34
CA MET A 100 14.08 29.35 -11.78
C MET A 100 15.00 28.37 -12.52
N LEU A 101 16.07 28.83 -13.17
CA LEU A 101 17.05 27.95 -13.82
C LEU A 101 18.10 27.42 -12.85
N ALA A 102 18.48 28.21 -11.84
CA ALA A 102 19.58 27.90 -10.94
C ALA A 102 19.21 26.79 -9.94
N ASP A 103 19.97 25.70 -9.97
CA ASP A 103 19.86 24.54 -9.07
C ASP A 103 18.46 23.88 -9.06
N ASN A 104 17.69 24.09 -10.13
CA ASN A 104 16.30 23.62 -10.27
C ASN A 104 16.16 22.52 -11.36
N GLY A 105 17.20 21.70 -11.53
CA GLY A 105 17.25 20.62 -12.52
C GLY A 105 18.59 20.61 -13.26
N GLU A 106 18.63 21.16 -14.48
CA GLU A 106 19.75 21.00 -15.42
C GLU A 106 20.96 21.92 -15.16
N TYR A 107 20.74 23.13 -14.63
CA TYR A 107 21.78 24.15 -14.50
C TYR A 107 22.10 24.44 -13.03
N SER A 108 23.38 24.54 -12.69
CA SER A 108 23.79 25.02 -11.37
C SER A 108 23.75 26.56 -11.29
N SER A 109 23.72 27.12 -10.07
CA SER A 109 23.90 28.57 -9.87
C SER A 109 25.16 29.11 -10.57
N ASP A 110 26.26 28.34 -10.54
CA ASP A 110 27.51 28.69 -11.23
C ASP A 110 27.31 28.70 -12.75
N ASP A 111 26.58 27.75 -13.32
CA ASP A 111 26.31 27.71 -14.76
C ASP A 111 25.48 28.93 -15.20
N VAL A 112 24.43 29.28 -14.44
CA VAL A 112 23.59 30.45 -14.70
C VAL A 112 24.38 31.76 -14.57
N ALA A 113 25.29 31.87 -13.59
CA ALA A 113 26.18 33.03 -13.46
C ALA A 113 27.08 33.25 -14.70
N HIS A 114 27.39 32.18 -15.44
CA HIS A 114 28.17 32.24 -16.67
C HIS A 114 27.33 32.52 -17.92
N MET A 115 26.00 32.56 -17.81
CA MET A 115 25.10 32.91 -18.91
C MET A 115 24.95 34.43 -19.06
N THR A 116 24.81 34.88 -20.30
CA THR A 116 24.36 36.23 -20.62
C THR A 116 22.84 36.38 -20.38
N PRO A 117 22.31 37.60 -20.20
CA PRO A 117 20.86 37.81 -20.08
C PRO A 117 20.04 37.17 -21.20
N ALA A 118 20.52 37.23 -22.44
CA ALA A 118 19.84 36.65 -23.60
C ALA A 118 19.86 35.11 -23.58
N GLU A 119 20.91 34.50 -23.03
CA GLU A 119 20.99 33.04 -22.86
C GLU A 119 20.04 32.57 -21.75
N ILE A 120 19.92 33.33 -20.65
CA ILE A 120 18.95 33.04 -19.58
C ILE A 120 17.52 33.08 -20.14
N GLU A 121 17.16 34.14 -20.85
CA GLU A 121 15.84 34.26 -21.48
C GLU A 121 15.59 33.12 -22.48
N ALA A 122 16.54 32.83 -23.36
CA ALA A 122 16.38 31.78 -24.36
C ALA A 122 16.28 30.37 -23.75
N THR A 123 17.03 30.11 -22.68
CA THR A 123 17.02 28.81 -21.98
C THR A 123 15.70 28.59 -21.26
N TYR A 124 15.22 29.62 -20.55
CA TYR A 124 13.94 29.57 -19.87
C TYR A 124 12.78 29.39 -20.86
N ASP A 125 12.77 30.17 -21.95
CA ASP A 125 11.68 30.16 -22.94
C ASP A 125 11.72 28.91 -23.86
N ALA A 126 12.81 28.13 -23.87
CA ALA A 126 12.94 26.91 -24.66
C ALA A 126 12.13 25.71 -24.14
N GLY A 127 11.35 25.89 -23.06
CA GLY A 127 10.55 24.84 -22.44
C GLY A 127 11.33 24.04 -21.40
N PHE A 128 12.15 24.73 -20.60
CA PHE A 128 12.78 24.18 -19.42
C PHE A 128 11.73 23.52 -18.49
N GLU A 129 12.03 22.31 -18.01
CA GLU A 129 11.18 21.53 -17.11
C GLU A 129 11.80 21.56 -15.70
N PRO A 130 11.36 22.47 -14.81
CA PRO A 130 11.90 22.57 -13.46
C PRO A 130 11.56 21.35 -12.60
N GLU A 131 12.51 20.88 -11.79
CA GLU A 131 12.33 19.71 -10.93
C GLU A 131 11.91 20.06 -9.48
N VAL A 132 12.35 21.21 -8.97
CA VAL A 132 12.30 21.58 -7.55
C VAL A 132 11.31 22.72 -7.28
N ALA A 133 11.44 23.84 -8.00
CA ALA A 133 10.56 25.01 -7.91
C ALA A 133 9.76 25.17 -9.20
N PHE A 134 8.43 25.10 -9.13
CA PHE A 134 7.57 25.07 -10.32
C PHE A 134 6.18 25.62 -10.04
N TYR A 135 5.52 26.10 -11.09
CA TYR A 135 4.13 26.52 -11.05
C TYR A 135 3.21 25.31 -10.95
N THR A 136 2.22 25.39 -10.07
CA THR A 136 1.14 24.43 -9.94
C THR A 136 -0.17 25.14 -9.60
N GLU A 137 -1.29 24.45 -9.67
CA GLU A 137 -2.59 25.02 -9.32
C GLU A 137 -3.17 24.21 -8.19
N LYS A 138 -3.57 24.89 -7.11
CA LYS A 138 -4.33 24.30 -6.03
C LYS A 138 -5.82 24.34 -6.38
N TYR A 139 -6.44 23.18 -6.50
CA TYR A 139 -7.88 23.04 -6.66
C TYR A 139 -8.60 22.95 -5.30
N GLU A 140 -9.91 23.22 -5.29
CA GLU A 140 -10.76 23.07 -4.08
C GLU A 140 -10.68 21.66 -3.47
N ASP A 141 -10.31 20.66 -4.27
CA ASP A 141 -10.25 19.24 -3.92
C ASP A 141 -8.81 18.67 -3.88
N ASP A 142 -7.78 19.52 -3.96
CA ASP A 142 -6.38 19.05 -3.91
C ASP A 142 -5.96 18.70 -2.48
N HIS A 143 -5.77 17.40 -2.26
CA HIS A 143 -5.04 16.87 -1.12
C HIS A 143 -3.57 16.65 -1.51
N GLU A 144 -2.64 16.81 -0.58
CA GLU A 144 -1.26 16.40 -0.83
C GLU A 144 -1.22 14.93 -1.29
N PRO A 145 -0.54 14.60 -2.40
CA PRO A 145 -0.44 13.23 -2.88
C PRO A 145 0.11 12.30 -1.78
N GLY A 146 -0.68 11.30 -1.40
CA GLY A 146 -0.33 10.32 -0.37
C GLY A 146 -0.85 10.61 1.03
N ASP A 147 -1.48 11.76 1.29
CA ASP A 147 -2.07 12.05 2.59
C ASP A 147 -3.41 11.31 2.81
N PRO A 148 -3.69 10.83 4.03
CA PRO A 148 -4.94 10.16 4.33
C PRO A 148 -6.15 11.11 4.20
N ILE A 149 -7.26 10.61 3.67
CA ILE A 149 -8.51 11.41 3.56
C ILE A 149 -9.07 11.86 4.91
N GLY A 150 -8.71 11.18 6.00
CA GLY A 150 -9.05 11.54 7.37
C GLY A 150 -10.50 11.24 7.78
N ASP A 151 -10.73 11.24 9.10
CA ASP A 151 -12.02 10.86 9.70
C ASP A 151 -13.19 11.77 9.27
N GLY A 152 -12.91 13.06 9.09
CA GLY A 152 -13.92 14.05 8.69
C GLY A 152 -14.47 13.78 7.28
N MET A 153 -13.60 13.40 6.34
CA MET A 153 -14.01 13.05 4.98
C MET A 153 -14.76 11.71 4.97
N VAL A 154 -14.28 10.71 5.71
CA VAL A 154 -14.96 9.42 5.85
C VAL A 154 -16.38 9.59 6.39
N GLU A 155 -16.56 10.39 7.43
CA GLU A 155 -17.88 10.67 8.00
C GLU A 155 -18.80 11.38 6.99
N ASN A 156 -18.26 12.31 6.21
CA ASN A 156 -19.01 12.98 5.14
C ASN A 156 -19.46 11.99 4.05
N ILE A 157 -18.54 11.12 3.60
CA ILE A 157 -18.81 10.05 2.63
C ILE A 157 -19.88 9.11 3.18
N ARG A 158 -19.77 8.67 4.44
CA ARG A 158 -20.76 7.82 5.12
C ARG A 158 -22.14 8.46 5.13
N GLN A 159 -22.27 9.74 5.49
CA GLN A 159 -23.55 10.45 5.51
C GLN A 159 -24.19 10.62 4.13
N VAL A 160 -23.39 10.71 3.05
CA VAL A 160 -23.92 10.68 1.68
C VAL A 160 -24.41 9.28 1.35
N GLY A 161 -23.62 8.26 1.68
CA GLY A 161 -23.94 6.87 1.53
C GLY A 161 -25.25 6.45 2.20
N GLU A 162 -25.46 6.85 3.45
CA GLU A 162 -26.70 6.57 4.18
C GLU A 162 -27.93 7.23 3.55
N ARG A 163 -27.75 8.44 3.00
CA ARG A 163 -28.81 9.12 2.23
C ARG A 163 -29.09 8.46 0.88
N LEU A 164 -28.09 7.79 0.30
CA LEU A 164 -28.26 6.95 -0.88
C LEU A 164 -28.97 5.63 -0.54
N ALA A 165 -28.54 4.96 0.53
CA ALA A 165 -29.10 3.69 0.98
C ALA A 165 -30.58 3.82 1.36
N THR A 166 -30.99 4.92 2.00
CA THR A 166 -32.41 5.22 2.26
C THR A 166 -33.26 5.45 1.00
N ARG A 167 -32.65 5.67 -0.15
CA ARG A 167 -33.33 5.75 -1.46
C ARG A 167 -33.21 4.46 -2.26
N SER A 168 -32.48 3.48 -1.74
CA SER A 168 -32.28 2.19 -2.37
C SER A 168 -33.60 1.46 -2.57
N ARG A 169 -33.70 0.74 -3.68
CA ARG A 169 -34.86 -0.11 -3.97
C ARG A 169 -34.45 -1.56 -3.71
N GLU A 170 -35.15 -2.21 -2.79
CA GLU A 170 -34.99 -3.64 -2.50
C GLU A 170 -35.43 -4.51 -3.69
N ASP A 171 -36.43 -4.04 -4.45
CA ASP A 171 -36.94 -4.72 -5.64
C ASP A 171 -36.17 -4.28 -6.89
N MET A 172 -35.69 -5.26 -7.67
CA MET A 172 -34.98 -5.10 -8.95
C MET A 172 -35.88 -4.49 -10.06
N ASP A 173 -36.29 -3.24 -9.89
CA ASP A 173 -37.01 -2.44 -10.90
C ASP A 173 -36.09 -1.97 -12.06
N PHE A 174 -34.87 -2.51 -12.13
CA PHE A 174 -33.88 -2.20 -13.16
C PHE A 174 -34.03 -3.13 -14.36
N ARG A 175 -33.82 -2.59 -15.56
CA ARG A 175 -33.87 -3.39 -16.78
C ARG A 175 -32.53 -4.10 -16.99
N PRO A 176 -32.52 -5.29 -17.61
CA PRO A 176 -31.28 -5.93 -18.03
C PRO A 176 -30.44 -4.98 -18.90
N GLY A 177 -29.22 -4.67 -18.45
CA GLY A 177 -28.31 -3.74 -19.11
C GLY A 177 -28.18 -2.37 -18.42
N ASP A 178 -29.04 -2.05 -17.44
CA ASP A 178 -28.89 -0.84 -16.64
C ASP A 178 -27.66 -0.96 -15.73
N ARG A 179 -26.87 0.12 -15.65
CA ARG A 179 -25.80 0.24 -14.65
C ARG A 179 -26.41 0.62 -13.31
N VAL A 180 -26.09 -0.18 -12.31
CA VAL A 180 -26.56 -0.01 -10.92
C VAL A 180 -25.39 -0.09 -9.97
N HIS A 181 -25.49 0.64 -8.86
CA HIS A 181 -24.52 0.59 -7.77
C HIS A 181 -25.14 -0.09 -6.57
N ALA A 182 -24.41 -1.02 -5.96
CA ALA A 182 -24.83 -1.69 -4.75
C ALA A 182 -24.67 -0.76 -3.54
N THR A 183 -25.62 -0.83 -2.61
CA THR A 183 -25.62 -0.17 -1.31
C THR A 183 -25.94 -1.22 -0.24
N PRO A 184 -25.69 -0.94 1.06
CA PRO A 184 -26.03 -1.90 2.13
C PRO A 184 -27.49 -2.33 2.13
N ASP A 185 -28.40 -1.46 1.70
CA ASP A 185 -29.86 -1.66 1.75
C ASP A 185 -30.48 -2.01 0.36
N GLY A 186 -29.66 -2.30 -0.67
CA GLY A 186 -30.15 -2.67 -2.02
C GLY A 186 -29.35 -2.04 -3.16
N TYR A 187 -30.03 -1.63 -4.24
CA TYR A 187 -29.39 -1.00 -5.42
C TYR A 187 -29.90 0.41 -5.70
N VAL A 188 -29.06 1.24 -6.30
CA VAL A 188 -29.40 2.58 -6.82
C VAL A 188 -28.99 2.70 -8.29
N SER A 189 -29.69 3.55 -9.05
CA SER A 189 -29.36 3.83 -10.46
C SER A 189 -28.07 4.64 -10.61
N GLU A 190 -27.40 4.53 -11.76
CA GLU A 190 -26.24 5.38 -12.13
C GLU A 190 -26.56 6.88 -12.00
N ASP A 191 -27.78 7.31 -12.33
CA ASP A 191 -28.20 8.71 -12.17
C ASP A 191 -28.32 9.16 -10.70
N GLU A 192 -28.86 8.29 -9.83
CA GLU A 192 -28.97 8.60 -8.39
C GLU A 192 -27.59 8.62 -7.74
N TRP A 193 -26.72 7.70 -8.15
CA TRP A 193 -25.32 7.66 -7.76
C TRP A 193 -24.59 8.95 -8.16
N ASN A 194 -24.60 9.29 -9.45
CA ASN A 194 -23.93 10.48 -9.98
C ASN A 194 -24.46 11.77 -9.32
N ARG A 195 -25.76 11.86 -9.04
CA ARG A 195 -26.34 13.01 -8.34
C ARG A 195 -25.90 13.12 -6.87
N ALA A 196 -25.72 12.01 -6.18
CA ALA A 196 -25.30 12.02 -4.79
C ALA A 196 -23.82 12.41 -4.62
N TRP A 197 -22.99 12.02 -5.58
CA TRP A 197 -21.56 12.32 -5.60
C TRP A 197 -21.19 13.58 -6.39
N ALA A 198 -22.16 14.25 -7.02
CA ALA A 198 -21.92 15.48 -7.77
C ALA A 198 -21.31 16.59 -6.89
N GLY A 199 -20.27 17.25 -7.42
CA GLY A 199 -19.57 18.34 -6.71
C GLY A 199 -18.70 17.86 -5.55
N ARG A 200 -18.27 16.59 -5.56
CA ARG A 200 -17.35 16.00 -4.58
C ARG A 200 -16.12 15.45 -5.32
N PRO A 201 -14.99 15.28 -4.61
CA PRO A 201 -13.82 14.63 -5.17
C PRO A 201 -14.18 13.26 -5.77
N ALA A 202 -13.60 12.94 -6.94
CA ALA A 202 -13.91 11.71 -7.68
C ALA A 202 -13.72 10.44 -6.83
N TYR A 203 -12.73 10.44 -5.93
CA TYR A 203 -12.44 9.31 -5.04
C TYR A 203 -13.53 9.07 -3.98
N CYS A 204 -14.46 10.01 -3.72
CA CYS A 204 -15.48 9.84 -2.68
C CYS A 204 -16.47 8.71 -2.99
N ALA A 205 -16.87 8.58 -4.26
CA ALA A 205 -17.73 7.49 -4.71
C ALA A 205 -17.02 6.13 -4.57
N ASP A 206 -15.77 6.09 -5.02
CA ASP A 206 -14.88 4.93 -4.90
C ASP A 206 -14.65 4.55 -3.44
N ALA A 207 -14.44 5.53 -2.55
CA ALA A 207 -14.26 5.33 -1.12
C ALA A 207 -15.51 4.73 -0.47
N TYR A 208 -16.69 5.21 -0.85
CA TYR A 208 -17.95 4.66 -0.35
C TYR A 208 -18.13 3.22 -0.80
N GLU A 209 -17.91 2.93 -2.09
CA GLU A 209 -18.02 1.57 -2.62
C GLU A 209 -17.04 0.61 -1.92
N LEU A 210 -15.79 1.06 -1.75
CA LEU A 210 -14.76 0.29 -1.05
C LEU A 210 -15.12 0.04 0.42
N SER A 211 -15.69 1.03 1.10
CA SER A 211 -16.15 0.89 2.49
C SER A 211 -17.30 -0.12 2.63
N CYS A 212 -18.21 -0.17 1.65
CA CYS A 212 -19.29 -1.14 1.60
C CYS A 212 -18.74 -2.56 1.34
N ARG A 213 -17.78 -2.67 0.43
CA ARG A 213 -17.12 -3.94 0.08
C ARG A 213 -16.23 -4.47 1.21
N HIS A 214 -15.62 -3.58 1.98
CA HIS A 214 -14.70 -3.89 3.08
C HIS A 214 -14.98 -3.05 4.33
N PRO A 215 -16.02 -3.37 5.11
CA PRO A 215 -16.39 -2.57 6.29
C PRO A 215 -15.34 -2.57 7.42
N GLY A 216 -14.35 -3.45 7.37
CA GLY A 216 -13.21 -3.46 8.30
C GLY A 216 -12.03 -2.59 7.87
N LEU A 217 -12.09 -2.02 6.66
CA LEU A 217 -11.01 -1.17 6.12
C LEU A 217 -11.08 0.21 6.77
N ASP A 218 -9.94 0.65 7.32
CA ASP A 218 -9.82 1.96 7.93
C ASP A 218 -9.66 3.03 6.85
N MET A 219 -10.80 3.44 6.27
CA MET A 219 -10.85 4.39 5.16
C MET A 219 -10.17 5.71 5.47
N ALA A 220 -10.16 6.14 6.74
CA ALA A 220 -9.59 7.42 7.15
C ALA A 220 -8.08 7.47 6.99
N ARG A 221 -7.43 6.30 6.96
CA ARG A 221 -5.99 6.14 6.79
C ARG A 221 -5.55 5.96 5.34
N LEU A 222 -6.49 5.94 4.40
CA LEU A 222 -6.19 5.74 2.98
C LEU A 222 -6.09 7.07 2.26
N SER A 223 -5.14 7.17 1.33
CA SER A 223 -5.07 8.29 0.39
C SER A 223 -6.07 8.11 -0.77
N PRO A 224 -6.43 9.18 -1.48
CA PRO A 224 -7.22 9.09 -2.70
C PRO A 224 -6.67 8.09 -3.74
N GLU A 225 -5.35 8.07 -3.96
CA GLU A 225 -4.71 7.16 -4.93
C GLU A 225 -4.85 5.70 -4.50
N GLN A 226 -4.69 5.43 -3.20
CA GLN A 226 -4.89 4.10 -2.64
C GLN A 226 -6.32 3.62 -2.87
N ILE A 227 -7.31 4.49 -2.62
CA ILE A 227 -8.72 4.18 -2.81
C ILE A 227 -9.05 3.87 -4.28
N VAL A 228 -8.54 4.68 -5.22
CA VAL A 228 -8.72 4.47 -6.66
C VAL A 228 -8.04 3.17 -7.11
N ALA A 229 -6.81 2.92 -6.67
CA ALA A 229 -6.08 1.70 -7.02
C ALA A 229 -6.77 0.44 -6.47
N MET A 230 -7.31 0.50 -5.24
CA MET A 230 -8.06 -0.60 -4.64
C MET A 230 -9.34 -0.92 -5.42
N ASN A 231 -10.04 0.10 -5.92
CA ASN A 231 -11.27 -0.12 -6.69
C ASN A 231 -11.06 -0.63 -8.12
N ARG A 232 -9.94 -0.29 -8.77
CA ARG A 232 -9.66 -0.72 -10.15
C ARG A 232 -9.24 -2.18 -10.26
N ASP A 233 -8.23 -2.59 -9.50
CA ASP A 233 -7.74 -3.96 -9.45
C ASP A 233 -6.99 -4.19 -8.14
N GLY A 234 -7.39 -5.22 -7.37
CA GLY A 234 -6.69 -5.57 -6.13
C GLY A 234 -5.21 -5.92 -6.32
N ASN A 235 -4.79 -6.31 -7.53
CA ASN A 235 -3.38 -6.46 -7.89
C ASN A 235 -2.68 -5.12 -8.16
N GLU A 236 -3.39 -4.11 -8.66
CA GLU A 236 -2.85 -2.77 -8.91
C GLU A 236 -2.56 -2.05 -7.59
N TYR A 237 -3.42 -2.16 -6.57
CA TYR A 237 -3.11 -1.65 -5.22
C TYR A 237 -1.93 -2.37 -4.57
N VAL A 238 -1.83 -3.69 -4.74
CA VAL A 238 -0.67 -4.45 -4.28
C VAL A 238 0.60 -3.98 -4.98
N GLN A 239 0.54 -3.69 -6.28
CA GLN A 239 1.67 -3.13 -7.01
C GLN A 239 1.99 -1.72 -6.56
N TYR A 240 1.00 -0.83 -6.37
CA TYR A 240 1.15 0.52 -5.83
C TYR A 240 1.82 0.53 -4.45
N MET A 241 1.40 -0.37 -3.54
CA MET A 241 1.98 -0.49 -2.20
C MET A 241 3.42 -1.05 -2.21
N LEU A 242 3.80 -1.76 -3.28
CA LEU A 242 5.10 -2.40 -3.44
C LEU A 242 6.01 -1.69 -4.44
N SER A 243 5.48 -0.72 -5.21
CA SER A 243 6.25 0.14 -6.09
C SER A 243 6.89 1.21 -5.24
N ASP A 244 8.22 1.16 -5.16
CA ASP A 244 9.01 2.33 -4.82
C ASP A 244 8.84 3.33 -5.97
N ASP A 245 8.04 4.37 -5.80
CA ASP A 245 8.16 5.61 -6.61
C ASP A 245 9.49 6.37 -6.34
N ARG A 246 10.54 5.64 -5.94
CA ARG A 246 11.94 6.08 -5.90
C ARG A 246 12.91 5.07 -6.50
N ALA A 247 12.46 4.03 -7.20
CA ALA A 247 13.36 3.03 -7.78
C ALA A 247 13.14 2.87 -9.28
N HIS A 248 13.77 3.76 -10.06
CA HIS A 248 14.04 3.52 -11.48
C HIS A 248 15.07 2.40 -11.74
N ASP A 249 15.58 1.74 -10.70
CA ASP A 249 16.50 0.62 -10.84
C ASP A 249 15.93 -0.66 -10.22
N GLY A 250 15.27 -1.47 -11.05
CA GLY A 250 15.04 -2.93 -11.02
C GLY A 250 15.32 -3.83 -9.79
N VAL A 251 15.28 -3.32 -8.56
CA VAL A 251 15.67 -4.01 -7.31
C VAL A 251 14.73 -3.60 -6.15
N GLY A 252 13.45 -3.37 -6.41
CA GLY A 252 12.49 -2.85 -5.40
C GLY A 252 11.80 -3.88 -4.50
N TYR A 253 12.06 -5.19 -4.62
CA TYR A 253 11.29 -6.19 -3.86
C TYR A 253 11.61 -6.27 -2.34
N ARG A 254 12.75 -5.71 -1.90
CA ARG A 254 13.25 -5.97 -0.53
C ARG A 254 12.99 -4.86 0.49
N HIS A 255 12.59 -3.65 0.08
CA HIS A 255 12.52 -2.50 0.98
C HIS A 255 11.15 -1.85 1.18
N ALA A 256 10.04 -2.48 0.75
CA ALA A 256 8.73 -2.08 1.24
C ALA A 256 8.70 -2.17 2.79
N ASP A 257 8.43 -1.06 3.46
CA ASP A 257 8.34 -0.99 4.92
C ASP A 257 7.36 -2.05 5.44
N ARG A 258 7.65 -2.62 6.62
CA ARG A 258 6.85 -3.68 7.25
C ARG A 258 5.38 -3.28 7.33
N ALA A 259 5.10 -2.02 7.63
CA ALA A 259 3.74 -1.47 7.68
C ALA A 259 3.02 -1.57 6.33
N ARG A 260 3.71 -1.27 5.22
CA ARG A 260 3.14 -1.36 3.86
C ARG A 260 2.81 -2.80 3.49
N ARG A 261 3.69 -3.75 3.83
CA ARG A 261 3.44 -5.19 3.60
C ARG A 261 2.26 -5.69 4.42
N GLU A 262 2.17 -5.29 5.69
CA GLU A 262 1.05 -5.66 6.56
C GLU A 262 -0.28 -5.08 6.05
N ALA A 263 -0.30 -3.83 5.59
CA ALA A 263 -1.48 -3.20 4.98
C ALA A 263 -1.93 -3.91 3.69
N ALA A 264 -0.99 -4.22 2.78
CA ALA A 264 -1.30 -4.96 1.56
C ALA A 264 -1.82 -6.38 1.87
N SER A 265 -1.23 -7.08 2.84
CA SER A 265 -1.72 -8.41 3.27
C SER A 265 -3.10 -8.33 3.91
N ARG A 266 -3.38 -7.28 4.68
CA ARG A 266 -4.70 -7.03 5.29
C ARG A 266 -5.75 -6.75 4.23
N TYR A 267 -5.42 -5.92 3.24
CA TYR A 267 -6.32 -5.67 2.11
C TYR A 267 -6.65 -6.96 1.35
N ARG A 268 -5.65 -7.78 0.99
CA ARG A 268 -5.90 -9.08 0.34
C ARG A 268 -6.81 -9.98 1.18
N GLN A 269 -6.72 -9.92 2.50
CA GLN A 269 -7.62 -10.65 3.38
C GLN A 269 -9.05 -10.10 3.33
N TYR A 270 -9.23 -8.77 3.34
CA TYR A 270 -10.55 -8.16 3.16
C TYR A 270 -11.18 -8.48 1.81
N GLU A 271 -10.38 -8.48 0.73
CA GLU A 271 -10.81 -8.89 -0.61
C GLU A 271 -11.33 -10.34 -0.62
N ARG A 272 -10.59 -11.27 -0.03
CA ARG A 272 -11.06 -12.66 0.11
C ARG A 272 -12.35 -12.77 0.92
N ASN A 273 -12.52 -11.92 1.92
CA ASN A 273 -13.69 -11.91 2.80
C ASN A 273 -14.89 -11.12 2.27
N ALA A 274 -14.72 -10.33 1.20
CA ALA A 274 -15.77 -9.46 0.66
C ALA A 274 -17.09 -10.20 0.34
N PRO A 275 -17.09 -11.43 -0.21
CA PRO A 275 -18.33 -12.19 -0.44
C PRO A 275 -19.10 -12.57 0.84
N TYR A 276 -18.47 -12.41 2.01
CA TYR A 276 -18.95 -12.88 3.31
C TYR A 276 -19.18 -11.74 4.31
N VAL A 277 -19.25 -10.50 3.83
CA VAL A 277 -19.56 -9.33 4.66
C VAL A 277 -20.89 -9.54 5.39
N GLY A 278 -20.91 -9.19 6.68
CA GLY A 278 -22.08 -9.34 7.56
C GLY A 278 -22.37 -10.75 8.07
N ARG A 279 -21.63 -11.78 7.62
CA ARG A 279 -21.78 -13.18 8.07
C ARG A 279 -20.72 -13.55 9.09
N ASP A 280 -21.06 -14.35 10.10
CA ASP A 280 -20.04 -14.95 10.97
C ASP A 280 -19.34 -16.15 10.29
N LEU A 281 -18.31 -16.72 10.91
CA LEU A 281 -17.56 -17.83 10.30
C LEU A 281 -18.43 -19.08 10.12
N ASN A 282 -19.28 -19.39 11.10
CA ASN A 282 -20.18 -20.53 11.05
C ASN A 282 -21.17 -20.40 9.87
N ASP A 283 -21.78 -19.23 9.68
CA ASP A 283 -22.64 -18.92 8.54
C ASP A 283 -21.92 -19.12 7.19
N VAL A 284 -20.66 -18.71 7.11
CA VAL A 284 -19.84 -18.87 5.91
C VAL A 284 -19.54 -20.35 5.64
N ILE A 285 -19.20 -21.11 6.68
CA ILE A 285 -18.98 -22.56 6.57
C ILE A 285 -20.26 -23.22 6.09
N CYS A 286 -21.41 -22.98 6.73
CA CYS A 286 -22.70 -23.54 6.32
C CYS A 286 -23.08 -23.17 4.88
N LEU A 287 -22.86 -21.92 4.47
CA LEU A 287 -23.14 -21.47 3.10
C LEU A 287 -22.27 -22.21 2.08
N ARG A 288 -20.98 -22.39 2.38
CA ARG A 288 -20.05 -23.07 1.48
C ARG A 288 -20.26 -24.57 1.46
N GLU A 289 -20.61 -25.17 2.58
CA GLU A 289 -21.05 -26.56 2.69
C GLU A 289 -22.27 -26.83 1.82
N ALA A 290 -23.29 -25.95 1.87
CA ALA A 290 -24.48 -26.07 1.03
C ALA A 290 -24.20 -25.90 -0.47
N ALA A 291 -23.20 -25.10 -0.83
CA ALA A 291 -22.78 -24.88 -2.22
C ALA A 291 -21.85 -25.97 -2.76
N TYR A 292 -21.30 -26.83 -1.90
CA TYR A 292 -20.36 -27.87 -2.30
C TYR A 292 -21.09 -29.02 -3.01
N THR A 293 -20.85 -29.18 -4.31
CA THR A 293 -21.51 -30.20 -5.15
C THR A 293 -20.87 -31.58 -5.08
N GLY A 294 -19.69 -31.70 -4.46
CA GLY A 294 -19.00 -32.98 -4.31
C GLY A 294 -18.41 -33.55 -5.60
N ASP A 295 -18.17 -32.70 -6.61
CA ASP A 295 -17.69 -33.10 -7.94
C ASP A 295 -16.19 -33.49 -7.95
N GLY A 296 -15.82 -34.48 -7.14
CA GLY A 296 -14.73 -35.44 -7.40
C GLY A 296 -13.28 -34.96 -7.40
N LEU A 297 -12.99 -33.67 -7.29
CA LEU A 297 -11.62 -33.18 -7.16
C LEU A 297 -11.20 -33.14 -5.69
N PRO A 298 -9.99 -33.64 -5.34
CA PRO A 298 -9.47 -33.54 -3.99
C PRO A 298 -9.32 -32.07 -3.60
N LEU A 299 -9.84 -31.70 -2.43
CA LEU A 299 -9.72 -30.35 -1.88
C LEU A 299 -8.28 -30.04 -1.43
N GLY A 300 -7.41 -31.05 -1.34
CA GLY A 300 -6.01 -30.90 -0.93
C GLY A 300 -5.24 -29.70 -1.50
N PRO A 301 -5.27 -29.37 -2.81
CA PRO A 301 -4.63 -28.18 -3.36
C PRO A 301 -5.20 -26.87 -2.80
N ASP A 302 -6.53 -26.76 -2.74
CA ASP A 302 -7.23 -25.57 -2.24
C ASP A 302 -7.00 -25.39 -0.73
N VAL A 303 -6.98 -26.49 0.01
CA VAL A 303 -6.64 -26.53 1.44
C VAL A 303 -5.20 -26.06 1.67
N ARG A 304 -4.24 -26.52 0.86
CA ARG A 304 -2.84 -26.07 0.97
C ARG A 304 -2.69 -24.58 0.70
N ASP A 305 -3.35 -24.09 -0.34
CA ASP A 305 -3.35 -22.66 -0.67
C ASP A 305 -4.00 -21.83 0.43
N ALA A 306 -5.14 -22.28 0.98
CA ALA A 306 -5.80 -21.65 2.11
C ALA A 306 -4.90 -21.60 3.35
N ILE A 307 -4.19 -22.68 3.66
CA ILE A 307 -3.26 -22.71 4.78
C ILE A 307 -2.10 -21.71 4.57
N VAL A 308 -1.53 -21.64 3.36
CA VAL A 308 -0.46 -20.67 3.06
C VAL A 308 -0.97 -19.24 3.24
N LYS A 309 -2.19 -18.95 2.78
CA LYS A 309 -2.86 -17.66 2.98
C LYS A 309 -3.05 -17.33 4.46
N LEU A 310 -3.53 -18.29 5.26
CA LEU A 310 -3.70 -18.13 6.71
C LEU A 310 -2.38 -17.85 7.42
N MET A 311 -1.32 -18.58 7.09
CA MET A 311 0.00 -18.39 7.70
C MET A 311 0.65 -17.05 7.35
N GLY A 312 0.27 -16.44 6.22
CA GLY A 312 0.71 -15.11 5.80
C GLY A 312 -0.26 -13.99 6.16
N ALA A 313 -1.40 -14.28 6.78
CA ALA A 313 -2.42 -13.30 7.10
C ALA A 313 -2.05 -12.51 8.36
N PRO A 314 -2.34 -11.20 8.41
CA PRO A 314 -2.15 -10.39 9.62
C PRO A 314 -3.12 -10.81 10.74
N ASP A 315 -4.29 -11.34 10.39
CA ASP A 315 -5.25 -11.95 11.31
C ASP A 315 -5.72 -13.29 10.73
N PRO A 316 -5.03 -14.41 11.01
CA PRO A 316 -5.41 -15.71 10.48
C PRO A 316 -6.82 -16.15 10.89
N THR A 317 -7.26 -15.78 12.10
CA THR A 317 -8.59 -16.11 12.62
C THR A 317 -9.71 -15.27 12.00
N GLY A 318 -9.37 -14.14 11.38
CA GLY A 318 -10.30 -13.30 10.64
C GLY A 318 -10.47 -13.67 9.17
N ASP A 319 -9.68 -14.57 8.59
CA ASP A 319 -9.75 -14.96 7.17
C ASP A 319 -10.81 -16.03 6.94
N LYS A 320 -12.08 -15.62 6.97
CA LYS A 320 -13.27 -16.49 6.82
C LYS A 320 -13.23 -17.31 5.54
N ALA A 321 -12.73 -16.74 4.44
CA ALA A 321 -12.61 -17.44 3.17
C ALA A 321 -11.64 -18.62 3.27
N SER A 322 -10.44 -18.40 3.82
CA SER A 322 -9.46 -19.47 3.97
C SER A 322 -9.85 -20.48 5.05
N LEU A 323 -10.39 -20.03 6.19
CA LEU A 323 -10.88 -20.88 7.28
C LEU A 323 -12.01 -21.81 6.82
N SER A 324 -12.96 -21.29 6.05
CA SER A 324 -14.05 -22.11 5.51
C SER A 324 -13.60 -23.09 4.42
N THR A 325 -12.53 -22.80 3.67
CA THR A 325 -11.92 -23.80 2.76
C THR A 325 -11.30 -24.93 3.56
N LEU A 326 -10.65 -24.58 4.68
CA LEU A 326 -10.05 -25.55 5.58
C LEU A 326 -11.11 -26.42 6.25
N ALA A 327 -12.23 -25.83 6.70
CA ALA A 327 -13.37 -26.56 7.25
C ALA A 327 -13.99 -27.53 6.22
N LEU A 328 -14.21 -27.08 4.98
CA LEU A 328 -14.63 -27.97 3.88
C LEU A 328 -13.65 -29.13 3.66
N GLY A 329 -12.35 -28.85 3.74
CA GLY A 329 -11.31 -29.87 3.65
C GLY A 329 -11.41 -30.90 4.76
N VAL A 330 -11.57 -30.47 6.01
CA VAL A 330 -11.76 -31.36 7.18
C VAL A 330 -12.99 -32.25 6.97
N ASN A 331 -14.07 -31.69 6.42
CA ASN A 331 -15.33 -32.41 6.23
C ASN A 331 -15.28 -33.37 5.03
N HIS A 332 -14.83 -32.93 3.86
CA HIS A 332 -14.96 -33.69 2.61
C HIS A 332 -13.67 -34.38 2.13
N ASP A 333 -12.50 -33.93 2.57
CA ASP A 333 -11.19 -34.53 2.26
C ASP A 333 -10.32 -34.67 3.53
N PRO A 334 -10.77 -35.45 4.54
CA PRO A 334 -10.10 -35.51 5.85
C PRO A 334 -8.65 -35.96 5.73
N TYR A 335 -8.35 -36.95 4.88
CA TYR A 335 -7.00 -37.46 4.72
C TYR A 335 -6.07 -36.48 3.99
N GLY A 336 -6.54 -35.84 2.92
CA GLY A 336 -5.78 -34.83 2.20
C GLY A 336 -5.49 -33.61 3.08
N THR A 337 -6.47 -33.20 3.88
CA THR A 337 -6.38 -32.08 4.81
C THR A 337 -5.40 -32.36 5.94
N VAL A 338 -5.51 -33.53 6.60
CA VAL A 338 -4.55 -33.94 7.64
C VAL A 338 -3.13 -33.99 7.08
N ASP A 339 -2.96 -34.53 5.87
CA ASP A 339 -1.64 -34.58 5.24
C ASP A 339 -1.07 -33.18 4.97
N ALA A 340 -1.90 -32.27 4.44
CA ALA A 340 -1.51 -30.89 4.17
C ALA A 340 -1.13 -30.11 5.43
N VAL A 341 -1.97 -30.15 6.47
CA VAL A 341 -1.76 -29.43 7.73
C VAL A 341 -0.50 -29.94 8.44
N THR A 342 -0.38 -31.25 8.62
CA THR A 342 0.73 -31.81 9.39
C THR A 342 2.07 -31.73 8.65
N ALA A 343 2.08 -31.80 7.31
CA ALA A 343 3.28 -31.56 6.51
C ALA A 343 3.85 -30.14 6.72
N LEU A 344 2.96 -29.14 6.78
CA LEU A 344 3.37 -27.76 7.00
C LEU A 344 3.88 -27.55 8.44
N VAL A 345 3.14 -28.01 9.43
CA VAL A 345 3.52 -27.91 10.85
C VAL A 345 4.90 -28.53 11.08
N ALA A 346 5.16 -29.69 10.48
CA ALA A 346 6.43 -30.39 10.63
C ALA A 346 7.56 -29.84 9.73
N HIS A 347 7.26 -28.96 8.76
CA HIS A 347 8.17 -28.57 7.68
C HIS A 347 8.79 -29.80 6.98
N SER A 348 8.04 -30.89 6.90
CA SER A 348 8.50 -32.18 6.39
C SER A 348 7.58 -32.64 5.28
N PRO A 349 8.06 -32.65 4.01
CA PRO A 349 7.24 -33.09 2.90
C PRO A 349 7.14 -34.61 2.82
N SER A 350 7.55 -35.40 3.83
CA SER A 350 7.58 -36.87 3.75
C SER A 350 6.34 -37.42 3.04
N ARG A 351 6.55 -38.05 1.87
CA ARG A 351 5.49 -38.52 0.96
C ARG A 351 5.38 -40.04 0.92
N GLU A 352 6.28 -40.75 1.58
CA GLU A 352 6.34 -42.20 1.50
C GLU A 352 5.60 -42.84 2.68
N GLY A 353 4.69 -43.78 2.39
CA GLY A 353 3.98 -44.57 3.39
C GLY A 353 2.50 -44.27 3.43
N ASP A 354 1.77 -44.94 4.32
CA ASP A 354 0.40 -44.55 4.66
C ASP A 354 0.40 -43.29 5.55
N LEU A 355 -0.80 -42.74 5.79
CA LEU A 355 -0.92 -41.51 6.58
C LEU A 355 -0.41 -41.68 8.02
N GLU A 356 -0.67 -42.84 8.62
CA GLU A 356 -0.27 -43.16 10.00
C GLU A 356 1.27 -43.09 10.16
N ARG A 357 2.01 -43.70 9.23
CA ARG A 357 3.48 -43.60 9.21
C ARG A 357 3.96 -42.18 8.99
N ARG A 358 3.36 -41.45 8.04
CA ARG A 358 3.73 -40.04 7.78
C ARG A 358 3.51 -39.14 9.01
N LEU A 359 2.45 -39.37 9.78
CA LEU A 359 2.18 -38.62 11.01
C LEU A 359 3.23 -38.89 12.09
N ARG A 360 3.63 -40.16 12.28
CA ARG A 360 4.72 -40.51 13.21
C ARG A 360 6.04 -39.84 12.81
N ASP A 361 6.43 -39.96 11.55
CA ASP A 361 7.65 -39.31 11.02
C ASP A 361 7.63 -37.79 11.26
N ARG A 362 6.45 -37.15 11.14
CA ARG A 362 6.26 -35.71 11.34
C ARG A 362 6.33 -35.30 12.82
N LEU A 363 5.91 -36.16 13.75
CA LEU A 363 6.11 -35.94 15.19
C LEU A 363 7.60 -36.03 15.57
N GLU A 364 8.31 -37.00 15.01
CA GLU A 364 9.74 -37.23 15.24
C GLU A 364 10.65 -36.17 14.60
N ALA A 365 10.17 -35.48 13.55
CA ALA A 365 10.94 -34.49 12.81
C ALA A 365 11.49 -33.37 13.74
N PRO A 366 12.75 -32.94 13.58
CA PRO A 366 13.32 -31.87 14.40
C PRO A 366 12.50 -30.58 14.28
N SER A 367 12.23 -29.94 15.42
CA SER A 367 11.44 -28.70 15.48
C SER A 367 12.35 -27.51 15.71
N ASN A 368 12.43 -26.58 14.75
CA ASN A 368 13.15 -25.31 14.87
C ASN A 368 12.19 -24.19 15.31
N ARG A 369 12.70 -22.97 15.53
CA ARG A 369 11.87 -21.83 15.98
C ARG A 369 10.70 -21.54 15.02
N GLN A 370 10.94 -21.63 13.72
CA GLN A 370 9.91 -21.37 12.70
C GLN A 370 8.82 -22.45 12.73
N ALA A 371 9.21 -23.73 12.82
CA ALA A 371 8.28 -24.85 12.93
C ALA A 371 7.40 -24.74 14.18
N ARG A 372 7.96 -24.30 15.32
CA ARG A 372 7.17 -24.03 16.54
C ARG A 372 6.17 -22.89 16.35
N ALA A 373 6.60 -21.76 15.79
CA ALA A 373 5.71 -20.63 15.53
C ALA A 373 4.57 -21.00 14.55
N THR A 374 4.89 -21.79 13.51
CA THR A 374 3.87 -22.34 12.60
C THR A 374 2.93 -23.30 13.33
N ALA A 375 3.44 -24.14 14.22
CA ALA A 375 2.62 -25.06 15.01
C ALA A 375 1.69 -24.33 15.98
N GLU A 376 2.17 -23.29 16.68
CA GLU A 376 1.35 -22.44 17.57
C GLU A 376 0.22 -21.74 16.79
N SER A 377 0.57 -21.16 15.64
CA SER A 377 -0.42 -20.51 14.76
C SER A 377 -1.45 -21.50 14.25
N MET A 378 -1.01 -22.70 13.83
CA MET A 378 -1.90 -23.75 13.34
C MET A 378 -2.82 -24.30 14.44
N SER A 379 -2.33 -24.43 15.68
CA SER A 379 -3.18 -24.81 16.82
C SER A 379 -4.34 -23.83 16.96
N THR A 380 -4.04 -22.52 16.97
CA THR A 380 -5.06 -21.47 17.08
C THR A 380 -6.06 -21.49 15.92
N ILE A 381 -5.57 -21.71 14.69
CA ILE A 381 -6.41 -21.83 13.49
C ILE A 381 -7.33 -23.05 13.60
N MET A 382 -6.81 -24.20 14.05
CA MET A 382 -7.59 -25.43 14.20
C MET A 382 -8.65 -25.30 15.28
N ASP A 383 -8.34 -24.66 16.41
CA ASP A 383 -9.33 -24.38 17.46
C ASP A 383 -10.46 -23.50 16.93
N CYS A 384 -10.12 -22.51 16.09
CA CYS A 384 -11.11 -21.65 15.43
C CYS A 384 -12.00 -22.44 14.46
N VAL A 385 -11.42 -23.34 13.66
CA VAL A 385 -12.18 -24.22 12.77
C VAL A 385 -13.06 -25.17 13.57
N ALA A 386 -12.54 -25.80 14.63
CA ALA A 386 -13.29 -26.75 15.45
C ALA A 386 -14.51 -26.10 16.12
N GLY A 387 -14.35 -24.87 16.64
CA GLY A 387 -15.45 -24.13 17.26
C GLY A 387 -16.54 -23.65 16.29
N ASN A 388 -16.34 -23.77 14.98
CA ASN A 388 -17.28 -23.30 13.95
C ASN A 388 -17.65 -24.36 12.90
N ALA A 389 -17.03 -25.54 12.93
CA ALA A 389 -17.28 -26.60 11.96
C ALA A 389 -18.64 -27.26 12.21
N ASP A 390 -19.29 -27.71 11.13
CA ASP A 390 -20.49 -28.54 11.26
C ASP A 390 -20.13 -29.92 11.83
N ASP A 391 -20.63 -30.20 13.03
CA ASP A 391 -20.39 -31.46 13.74
C ASP A 391 -21.26 -32.63 13.25
N THR A 392 -22.10 -32.45 12.24
CA THR A 392 -22.92 -33.55 11.69
C THR A 392 -22.11 -34.76 11.22
N GLN A 393 -20.83 -34.57 10.88
CA GLN A 393 -19.90 -35.65 10.50
C GLN A 393 -18.66 -35.74 11.40
N ASP A 394 -18.69 -35.16 12.61
CA ASP A 394 -17.54 -35.08 13.52
C ASP A 394 -16.33 -34.33 12.94
N ALA A 395 -16.57 -33.35 12.06
CA ALA A 395 -15.51 -32.51 11.52
C ALA A 395 -14.82 -31.68 12.63
N GLY A 396 -15.56 -31.22 13.64
CA GLY A 396 -14.99 -30.52 14.80
C GLY A 396 -13.96 -31.37 15.54
N TRP A 397 -14.25 -32.67 15.77
CA TRP A 397 -13.28 -33.59 16.39
C TRP A 397 -12.00 -33.79 15.58
N LEU A 398 -12.11 -33.81 14.24
CA LEU A 398 -10.92 -33.89 13.39
C LEU A 398 -10.11 -32.59 13.46
N ALA A 399 -10.76 -31.43 13.42
CA ALA A 399 -10.10 -30.14 13.60
C ALA A 399 -9.40 -30.05 14.98
N ASP A 400 -10.10 -30.42 16.06
CA ASP A 400 -9.53 -30.51 17.42
C ASP A 400 -8.27 -31.39 17.43
N SER A 401 -8.35 -32.60 16.86
CA SER A 401 -7.19 -33.51 16.84
C SER A 401 -5.99 -32.95 16.07
N LEU A 402 -6.23 -32.15 15.02
CA LEU A 402 -5.18 -31.44 14.29
C LEU A 402 -4.59 -30.28 15.10
N GLY A 403 -5.43 -29.59 15.88
CA GLY A 403 -5.01 -28.59 16.87
C GLY A 403 -4.09 -29.21 17.92
N VAL A 404 -4.50 -30.33 18.51
CA VAL A 404 -3.72 -31.12 19.48
C VAL A 404 -2.38 -31.57 18.88
N PHE A 405 -2.36 -32.04 17.63
CA PHE A 405 -1.12 -32.38 16.93
C PHE A 405 -0.19 -31.16 16.80
N ALA A 406 -0.74 -30.00 16.45
CA ALA A 406 0.01 -28.77 16.32
C ALA A 406 0.54 -28.27 17.68
N ALA A 407 -0.28 -28.30 18.74
CA ALA A 407 0.13 -27.97 20.11
C ALA A 407 1.28 -28.87 20.60
N TYR A 408 1.20 -30.18 20.33
CA TYR A 408 2.28 -31.12 20.64
C TYR A 408 3.61 -30.72 19.97
N ARG A 409 3.54 -30.29 18.70
CA ARG A 409 4.70 -29.85 17.89
C ARG A 409 5.24 -28.48 18.30
N ALA A 410 4.38 -27.60 18.81
CA ALA A 410 4.76 -26.31 19.41
C ALA A 410 5.60 -26.51 20.69
N GLY A 411 5.31 -27.58 21.44
CA GLY A 411 6.05 -27.98 22.63
C GLY A 411 5.18 -28.22 23.86
N ASP A 412 3.85 -28.02 23.76
CA ASP A 412 2.91 -28.27 24.86
C ASP A 412 2.50 -29.75 24.92
N ARG A 413 3.49 -30.60 25.18
CA ARG A 413 3.31 -32.06 25.07
C ARG A 413 2.34 -32.62 26.11
N ASP A 414 2.37 -32.12 27.34
CA ASP A 414 1.57 -32.67 28.43
C ASP A 414 0.09 -32.30 28.28
N THR A 415 -0.22 -31.08 27.82
CA THR A 415 -1.60 -30.68 27.53
C THR A 415 -2.12 -31.41 26.30
N ALA A 416 -1.32 -31.45 25.23
CA ALA A 416 -1.71 -32.17 24.01
C ALA A 416 -1.95 -33.66 24.26
N LYS A 417 -1.15 -34.32 25.12
CA LYS A 417 -1.41 -35.72 25.50
C LYS A 417 -2.73 -35.89 26.26
N ARG A 418 -3.04 -35.01 27.21
CA ARG A 418 -4.33 -35.05 27.95
C ARG A 418 -5.52 -34.86 27.02
N GLU A 419 -5.41 -33.94 26.05
CA GLU A 419 -6.46 -33.71 25.06
C GLU A 419 -6.59 -34.88 24.08
N ALA A 420 -5.47 -35.46 23.64
CA ALA A 420 -5.48 -36.69 22.84
C ALA A 420 -6.12 -37.87 23.59
N GLU A 421 -5.87 -38.03 24.90
CA GLU A 421 -6.56 -39.04 25.72
C GLU A 421 -8.07 -38.80 25.76
N PHE A 422 -8.49 -37.54 25.88
CA PHE A 422 -9.90 -37.16 25.89
C PHE A 422 -10.58 -37.49 24.54
N ILE A 423 -9.94 -37.15 23.41
CA ILE A 423 -10.44 -37.48 22.07
C ILE A 423 -10.53 -39.00 21.90
N HIS A 424 -9.46 -39.74 22.18
CA HIS A 424 -9.42 -41.20 22.02
C HIS A 424 -10.49 -41.90 22.87
N ARG A 425 -10.68 -41.46 24.13
CA ARG A 425 -11.72 -42.00 25.01
C ARG A 425 -13.11 -41.70 24.47
N SER A 426 -13.35 -40.46 24.05
CA SER A 426 -14.65 -40.04 23.50
C SER A 426 -15.03 -40.85 22.26
N MET A 427 -14.06 -41.17 21.39
CA MET A 427 -14.28 -42.01 20.21
C MET A 427 -14.51 -43.48 20.55
N SER A 428 -13.78 -44.01 21.54
CA SER A 428 -13.90 -45.40 21.99
C SER A 428 -15.22 -45.70 22.71
N GLU A 429 -15.81 -44.70 23.36
CA GLU A 429 -17.07 -44.84 24.10
C GLU A 429 -18.32 -44.72 23.21
N ARG A 430 -18.17 -44.23 21.98
CA ARG A 430 -19.29 -44.07 21.02
C ARG A 430 -19.82 -45.42 20.55
N ARG A 431 -21.15 -45.52 20.50
CA ARG A 431 -21.84 -46.72 20.00
C ARG A 431 -22.17 -46.56 18.51
N GLY A 432 -21.57 -47.39 17.67
CA GLY A 432 -21.86 -47.45 16.23
C GLY A 432 -20.62 -47.24 15.36
N PRO A 433 -20.76 -47.35 14.02
CA PRO A 433 -19.67 -47.05 13.10
C PRO A 433 -19.35 -45.55 13.16
N LEU A 434 -18.08 -45.22 13.36
CA LEU A 434 -17.60 -43.85 13.34
C LEU A 434 -17.50 -43.33 11.88
N PRO A 435 -17.85 -42.06 11.62
CA PRO A 435 -17.59 -41.44 10.33
C PRO A 435 -16.07 -41.31 10.09
N ARG A 436 -15.69 -41.04 8.84
CA ARG A 436 -14.27 -41.02 8.44
C ARG A 436 -13.46 -39.98 9.22
N GLN A 437 -14.07 -38.86 9.55
CA GLN A 437 -13.48 -37.74 10.28
C GLN A 437 -13.15 -38.17 11.71
N ALA A 438 -14.12 -38.75 12.42
CA ALA A 438 -13.93 -39.31 13.76
C ALA A 438 -12.86 -40.42 13.80
N LEU A 439 -12.84 -41.33 12.82
CA LEU A 439 -11.79 -42.36 12.71
C LEU A 439 -10.40 -41.75 12.53
N THR A 440 -10.32 -40.69 11.72
CA THR A 440 -9.06 -39.98 11.46
C THR A 440 -8.60 -39.21 12.70
N ALA A 441 -9.54 -38.59 13.43
CA ALA A 441 -9.29 -37.89 14.68
C ALA A 441 -8.73 -38.84 15.76
N ASP A 442 -9.37 -40.00 15.94
CA ASP A 442 -8.91 -41.05 16.85
C ASP A 442 -7.51 -41.57 16.48
N MET A 443 -7.23 -41.75 15.19
CA MET A 443 -5.90 -42.16 14.72
C MET A 443 -4.82 -41.14 15.10
N ILE A 444 -5.07 -39.84 14.89
CA ILE A 444 -4.13 -38.78 15.27
C ILE A 444 -3.90 -38.79 16.78
N ALA A 445 -4.97 -38.88 17.57
CA ALA A 445 -4.89 -38.94 19.03
C ALA A 445 -4.04 -40.13 19.50
N ARG A 446 -4.28 -41.34 18.98
CA ARG A 446 -3.47 -42.53 19.31
C ARG A 446 -1.99 -42.37 18.98
N ILE A 447 -1.67 -41.79 17.82
CA ILE A 447 -0.28 -41.54 17.43
C ILE A 447 0.42 -40.60 18.41
N ILE A 448 -0.28 -39.57 18.93
CA ILE A 448 0.27 -38.64 19.93
C ILE A 448 0.49 -39.33 21.27
N LEU A 449 -0.40 -40.26 21.67
CA LEU A 449 -0.27 -41.01 22.92
C LEU A 449 0.86 -42.04 22.88
N ASP A 450 1.08 -42.65 21.72
CA ASP A 450 2.14 -43.64 21.49
C ASP A 450 3.55 -43.01 21.44
N HIS A 451 3.66 -41.71 21.13
CA HIS A 451 4.91 -40.94 21.06
C HIS A 451 5.25 -40.30 22.41
#